data_AF-A0ABD0PGB3-F1
#
_entry.id   AF-A0ABD0PGB3-F1
#
_cell.length_a   1.000
_cell.length_b   1.000
_cell.length_c   1.000
_cell.angle_alpha   90.00
_cell.angle_beta   90.00
_cell.angle_gamma   90.00
#
_symmetry.space_group_name_H-M   'P 1'
#
loop_
_entity.id
_entity.type
_entity.pdbx_description
1 polymer ?
#
loop_
_entity_poly.entity_id
_entity_poly.type
_entity_poly.pdbx_seq_one_letter_code
_entity_poly.pdbx_strand_id
1 'polypeptide(L)'
;LLPLLKHTMSYLHEIFEFYEEILTCRYPYSCFKTVFVDEAYVQISSYASMSIFSTNLLHSGMIIDQTPLTRRCLAQALAQQFFGCFISRMSW
;
A
#
# COMPACT_ATOMS: atom_id res chain seq x y z
N LEU A 1 -10.12 -4.46 15.67
CA LEU A 1 -9.41 -3.86 14.52
C LEU A 1 -7.93 -4.25 14.45
N LEU A 2 -7.15 -4.09 15.52
CA LEU A 2 -5.70 -4.41 15.49
C LEU A 2 -5.35 -5.81 14.93
N PRO A 3 -6.07 -6.90 15.25
CA PRO A 3 -5.77 -8.22 14.67
C PRO A 3 -5.95 -8.28 13.15
N LEU A 4 -7.00 -7.64 12.62
CA LEU A 4 -7.28 -7.55 11.18
C LEU A 4 -6.18 -6.74 10.49
N LEU A 5 -5.75 -5.64 11.11
CA LEU A 5 -4.67 -4.80 10.59
C LEU A 5 -3.33 -5.55 10.57
N LYS A 6 -2.99 -6.26 11.64
CA LYS A 6 -1.78 -7.10 11.69
C LYS A 6 -1.77 -8.15 10.59
N HIS A 7 -2.91 -8.82 10.36
CA HIS A 7 -3.03 -9.82 9.31
C HIS A 7 -2.91 -9.19 7.91
N THR A 8 -3.69 -8.13 7.66
CA THR A 8 -3.74 -7.46 6.36
C THR A 8 -2.37 -6.88 5.96
N MET A 9 -1.62 -6.36 6.93
CA MET A 9 -0.32 -5.71 6.72
C MET A 9 0.88 -6.68 6.78
N SER A 10 0.66 -7.96 7.12
CA SER A 10 1.79 -8.89 7.32
C SER A 10 2.64 -9.05 6.06
N TYR A 11 2.03 -8.95 4.88
CA TYR A 11 2.69 -9.11 3.59
C TYR A 11 3.37 -7.85 3.07
N LEU A 12 3.24 -6.71 3.75
CA LEU A 12 3.73 -5.42 3.23
C LEU A 12 5.25 -5.45 3.01
N HIS A 13 6.00 -6.08 3.92
CA HIS A 13 7.47 -6.15 3.83
C HIS A 13 7.96 -6.86 2.56
N GLU A 14 7.30 -7.96 2.17
CA GLU A 14 7.63 -8.70 0.95
C GLU A 14 7.38 -7.86 -0.31
N ILE A 15 6.33 -7.02 -0.30
CA ILE A 15 6.04 -6.08 -1.39
C ILE A 15 7.18 -5.06 -1.51
N PHE A 16 7.68 -4.53 -0.38
CA PHE A 16 8.82 -3.61 -0.38
C PHE A 16 10.06 -4.26 -0.96
N GLU A 17 10.44 -5.43 -0.46
CA GLU A 17 11.62 -6.17 -0.91
C GLU A 17 11.57 -6.43 -2.41
N PHE A 18 10.42 -6.90 -2.91
CA PHE A 18 10.19 -7.15 -4.34
C PHE A 18 10.38 -5.90 -5.20
N TYR A 19 9.83 -4.74 -4.81
CA TYR A 19 10.01 -3.52 -5.58
C TYR A 19 11.43 -2.95 -5.47
N GLU A 20 12.07 -3.03 -4.30
CA GLU A 20 13.46 -2.58 -4.15
C GLU A 20 14.42 -3.41 -5.00
N GLU A 21 14.20 -4.72 -5.08
CA GLU A 21 14.98 -5.64 -5.91
C GLU A 21 14.78 -5.34 -7.40
N ILE A 22 13.52 -5.27 -7.86
CA ILE A 22 13.21 -5.03 -9.28
C ILE A 22 13.68 -3.67 -9.77
N LEU A 23 13.49 -2.63 -8.95
CA LEU A 23 13.87 -1.27 -9.32
C LEU A 23 15.34 -0.99 -9.05
N THR A 24 16.05 -1.90 -8.38
CA THR A 24 17.43 -1.69 -7.90
C THR A 24 17.59 -0.38 -7.13
N CYS A 25 16.54 0.01 -6.42
CA CYS A 25 16.40 1.32 -5.79
C CYS A 25 15.74 1.16 -4.42
N ARG A 26 16.33 1.76 -3.39
CA ARG A 26 15.73 1.80 -2.05
C ARG A 26 14.49 2.68 -2.05
N TYR A 27 13.55 2.37 -1.17
CA TYR A 27 12.40 3.23 -0.95
C TYR A 27 12.85 4.67 -0.61
N PRO A 28 12.34 5.70 -1.32
CA PRO A 28 12.92 7.05 -1.28
C PRO A 28 12.61 7.83 0.00
N TYR A 29 11.80 7.31 0.92
CA TYR A 29 11.43 7.96 2.18
C TYR A 29 11.85 7.15 3.39
N SER A 30 11.96 7.79 4.56
CA SER A 30 12.36 7.14 5.81
C SER A 30 11.31 6.19 6.40
N CYS A 31 10.04 6.34 6.01
CA CYS A 31 8.95 5.51 6.49
C CYS A 31 7.78 5.47 5.51
N PHE A 32 7.02 4.38 5.59
CA PHE A 32 5.76 4.21 4.88
C PHE A 32 4.61 4.16 5.88
N LYS A 33 3.79 5.21 5.91
CA LYS A 33 2.63 5.30 6.81
C LYS A 33 1.38 4.81 6.10
N THR A 34 0.60 3.97 6.76
CA THR A 34 -0.70 3.52 6.26
C THR A 34 -1.81 3.94 7.20
N VAL A 35 -2.89 4.47 6.63
CA VAL A 35 -4.07 4.90 7.38
C VAL A 35 -5.29 4.25 6.75
N PHE A 36 -6.09 3.56 7.55
CA PHE A 36 -7.36 2.99 7.12
C PHE A 36 -8.48 3.91 7.57
N VAL A 37 -9.28 4.38 6.62
CA VAL A 37 -10.37 5.35 6.84
C VAL A 37 -11.68 4.73 6.38
N ASP A 38 -12.70 4.87 7.24
CA ASP A 38 -14.06 4.48 6.90
C ASP A 38 -14.68 5.54 5.99
N GLU A 39 -15.53 5.13 5.04
CA GLU A 39 -16.09 6.03 4.01
C GLU A 39 -15.01 6.77 3.18
N ALA A 40 -13.91 6.08 2.87
CA ALA A 40 -12.89 6.62 1.98
C ALA A 40 -13.46 6.84 0.56
N TYR A 41 -13.26 8.04 0.00
CA TYR A 41 -13.74 8.42 -1.34
C TYR A 41 -13.22 7.50 -2.46
N VAL A 42 -12.03 6.95 -2.29
CA VAL A 42 -11.40 5.97 -3.18
C VAL A 42 -10.78 4.85 -2.35
N GLN A 43 -10.66 3.66 -2.93
CA GLN A 43 -10.08 2.51 -2.23
C GLN A 43 -8.61 2.72 -1.84
N ILE A 44 -7.86 3.46 -2.66
CA ILE A 44 -6.43 3.73 -2.49
C ILE A 44 -6.17 5.20 -2.84
N SER A 45 -5.49 5.92 -1.94
CA SER A 45 -4.89 7.23 -2.21
C SER A 45 -3.45 7.23 -1.75
N SER A 46 -2.51 7.29 -2.70
CA SER A 46 -1.08 7.36 -2.39
C SER A 46 -0.58 8.80 -2.41
N TYR A 47 0.10 9.17 -1.34
CA TYR A 47 0.87 10.40 -1.18
C TYR A 47 2.34 10.04 -0.91
N ALA A 48 3.24 11.03 -0.90
CA ALA A 48 4.69 10.81 -0.77
C ALA A 48 5.10 9.70 0.22
N SER A 49 4.94 9.92 1.53
CA SER A 49 5.31 8.94 2.57
C SER A 49 4.12 8.27 3.25
N MET A 50 2.90 8.46 2.72
CA MET A 50 1.66 8.01 3.35
C MET A 50 0.67 7.50 2.31
N SER A 51 0.02 6.38 2.61
CA SER A 51 -1.08 5.85 1.80
C SER A 51 -2.34 5.73 2.65
N ILE A 52 -3.45 6.23 2.12
CA ILE A 52 -4.78 6.14 2.73
C ILE A 52 -5.55 5.03 2.02
N PHE A 53 -6.11 4.11 2.80
CA PHE A 53 -6.86 2.95 2.35
C PHE A 53 -8.27 2.96 2.92
N SER A 54 -9.21 2.37 2.20
CA SER A 54 -10.54 2.08 2.76
C SER A 54 -10.45 0.97 3.82
N THR A 55 -11.18 1.12 4.92
CA THR A 55 -11.39 0.07 5.94
C THR A 55 -11.95 -1.24 5.37
N ASN A 56 -12.63 -1.18 4.22
CA ASN A 56 -13.16 -2.35 3.51
C ASN A 56 -12.08 -3.34 3.04
N LEU A 57 -10.81 -2.93 3.01
CA LEU A 57 -9.68 -3.81 2.67
C LEU A 57 -9.22 -4.65 3.87
N LEU A 58 -9.61 -4.30 5.10
CA LEU A 58 -9.25 -5.05 6.30
C LEU A 58 -10.00 -6.38 6.35
N HIS A 59 -9.27 -7.47 6.46
CA HIS A 59 -9.85 -8.81 6.51
C HIS A 59 -9.15 -9.70 7.53
N SER A 60 -9.85 -10.76 7.94
CA SER A 60 -9.27 -11.84 8.74
C SER A 60 -8.70 -12.90 7.79
N GLY A 61 -7.78 -13.73 8.29
CA GLY A 61 -7.22 -14.84 7.52
C GLY A 61 -8.21 -15.94 7.13
N MET A 62 -9.47 -15.84 7.59
CA MET A 62 -10.54 -16.73 7.16
C MET A 62 -11.13 -16.32 5.81
N ILE A 63 -10.93 -15.06 5.38
CA ILE A 63 -11.50 -14.51 4.13
C ILE A 63 -10.43 -14.56 3.05
N ILE A 64 -10.27 -15.72 2.43
CA ILE A 64 -9.17 -15.99 1.49
C ILE A 64 -9.29 -15.14 0.22
N ASP A 65 -10.51 -14.94 -0.29
CA ASP A 65 -10.77 -14.19 -1.54
C ASP A 65 -10.35 -12.72 -1.47
N GLN A 66 -10.33 -12.14 -0.27
CA GLN A 66 -9.93 -10.75 -0.04
C GLN A 66 -8.40 -10.56 -0.04
N THR A 67 -7.65 -11.65 0.15
CA THR A 67 -6.19 -11.65 0.20
C THR A 67 -5.57 -11.09 -1.09
N PRO A 68 -5.86 -11.61 -2.31
CA PRO A 68 -5.27 -11.09 -3.54
C PRO A 68 -5.70 -9.65 -3.83
N LEU A 69 -6.95 -9.29 -3.55
CA LEU A 69 -7.48 -7.93 -3.77
C LEU A 69 -6.73 -6.92 -2.91
N THR A 70 -6.55 -7.22 -1.63
CA THR A 70 -5.89 -6.31 -0.69
C THR A 70 -4.40 -6.18 -0.97
N ARG A 71 -3.71 -7.29 -1.26
CA ARG A 71 -2.29 -7.25 -1.64
C ARG A 71 -2.04 -6.46 -2.92
N ARG A 72 -2.91 -6.61 -3.92
CA ARG A 72 -2.87 -5.79 -5.14
C ARG A 72 -3.01 -4.31 -4.81
N CYS A 73 -3.93 -3.94 -3.92
CA CYS A 73 -4.11 -2.55 -3.49
C CYS A 73 -2.86 -1.99 -2.79
N LEU A 74 -2.26 -2.75 -1.88
CA LEU A 74 -1.03 -2.36 -1.19
C LEU A 74 0.14 -2.18 -2.17
N ALA A 75 0.32 -3.12 -3.10
CA ALA A 75 1.36 -3.06 -4.12
C ALA A 75 1.16 -1.86 -5.05
N GLN A 76 -0.07 -1.61 -5.49
CA GLN A 76 -0.41 -0.44 -6.29
C GLN A 76 -0.09 0.86 -5.54
N ALA A 77 -0.41 0.93 -4.26
CA ALA A 77 -0.15 2.11 -3.46
C ALA A 77 1.35 2.42 -3.37
N LEU A 78 2.17 1.40 -3.14
CA LEU A 78 3.62 1.54 -3.09
C LEU A 78 4.21 1.92 -4.45
N ALA A 79 3.76 1.28 -5.54
CA ALA A 79 4.18 1.63 -6.89
C ALA A 79 3.87 3.10 -7.23
N GLN A 80 2.69 3.59 -6.86
CA GLN A 80 2.32 4.99 -7.05
C GLN A 80 3.23 5.96 -6.29
N GLN A 81 3.77 5.59 -5.14
CA GLN A 81 4.74 6.43 -4.42
C GLN A 81 6.09 6.48 -5.14
N PHE A 82 6.60 5.33 -5.61
CA PHE A 82 7.83 5.29 -6.41
C PHE A 82 7.70 6.08 -7.73
N PHE A 83 6.61 5.88 -8.47
CA PHE A 83 6.48 6.44 -9.83
C PHE A 83 5.68 7.74 -9.93
N GLY A 84 4.95 8.12 -8.89
CA GLY A 84 4.11 9.33 -8.88
C GLY A 84 4.66 10.42 -7.96
N CYS A 85 5.38 10.07 -6.90
CA CYS A 85 5.91 11.05 -5.94
C CYS A 85 7.43 11.25 -6.08
N PHE A 86 8.19 10.19 -6.37
CA PHE A 86 9.64 10.29 -6.58
C PHE A 86 9.99 10.65 -8.03
N ILE A 87 9.32 10.04 -9.00
CA ILE A 87 9.44 10.39 -10.42
C ILE A 87 8.24 11.26 -10.79
N SER A 88 8.44 12.58 -10.88
CA SER A 88 7.36 13.52 -11.20
C SER A 88 7.25 13.76 -12.71
N ARG A 89 6.02 13.89 -13.21
CA ARG A 89 5.76 14.28 -14.61
C ARG A 89 5.87 15.81 -14.75
N MET A 90 6.41 16.28 -15.86
CA MET A 90 6.49 17.72 -16.14
C MET A 90 5.15 18.32 -16.60
N SER A 91 4.20 17.50 -17.04
CA SER A 91 2.86 17.92 -17.48
C SER A 91 1.80 16.88 -17.12
N TRP A 92 0.54 17.32 -17.11
CA TRP A 92 -0.64 16.47 -16.95
C TRP A 92 -0.92 15.63 -18.20
#